data_AF-A0A1F8LM83-F1
#
_entry.id   AF-A0A1F8LM83-F1
#
_cell.length_a   1.000
_cell.length_b   1.000
_cell.length_c   1.000
_cell.angle_alpha   90.00
_cell.angle_beta   90.00
_cell.angle_gamma   90.00
#
_symmetry.space_group_name_H-M   'P 1'
#
loop_
_entity.id
_entity.type
_entity.pdbx_description
1 polymer ?
#
loop_
_entity_poly.entity_id
_entity_poly.type
_entity_poly.pdbx_seq_one_letter_code
_entity_poly.pdbx_strand_id
1 'polypeptide(L)'
;MGTPFETLEPGEPLERPRSPLRAEDDAEVGRDGAARGLEAALRLDSVPLGGLTRRHVAWILGVVLAAMLVLAFARAIAASTAAMTQADALRQSNAELRAEVGRLRAEKELIGSPQFVRIAGRAYGYGRVDEQPFSLSPGAPSPAPVGDGGGDGDGADASPLDAWIALLVGK
;
A
#
# COMPACT_ATOMS: atom_id res chain seq x y z
N MET A 1 7.71 -7.70 -44.65
CA MET A 1 7.80 -8.84 -43.72
C MET A 1 7.36 -8.30 -42.36
N GLY A 2 6.07 -8.39 -42.08
CA GLY A 2 5.43 -7.73 -40.93
C GLY A 2 5.21 -8.74 -39.81
N THR A 3 5.64 -8.41 -38.61
CA THR A 3 5.35 -9.18 -37.39
C THR A 3 3.88 -8.98 -37.01
N PRO A 4 3.12 -10.05 -36.72
CA PRO A 4 1.75 -9.92 -36.26
C PRO A 4 1.72 -9.28 -34.87
N PHE A 5 0.77 -8.37 -34.67
CA PHE A 5 0.40 -7.85 -33.36
C PHE A 5 0.07 -9.03 -32.44
N GLU A 6 0.92 -9.23 -31.44
CA GLU A 6 0.62 -10.08 -30.30
C GLU A 6 -0.56 -9.44 -29.57
N THR A 7 -1.71 -10.10 -29.67
CA THR A 7 -2.94 -9.76 -28.96
C THR A 7 -2.62 -9.69 -27.47
N LEU A 8 -2.68 -8.48 -26.90
CA LEU A 8 -2.70 -8.28 -25.46
C LEU A 8 -3.88 -9.07 -24.90
N GLU A 9 -3.58 -10.13 -24.17
CA GLU A 9 -4.52 -10.89 -23.36
C GLU A 9 -5.38 -9.91 -22.54
N PRO A 10 -6.72 -10.01 -22.62
CA PRO A 10 -7.61 -9.12 -21.90
C PRO A 10 -7.36 -9.25 -20.40
N GLY A 11 -7.24 -8.08 -19.76
CA GLY A 11 -6.82 -7.90 -18.38
C GLY A 11 -7.40 -8.91 -17.39
N GLU A 12 -6.55 -9.28 -16.44
CA GLU A 12 -6.92 -10.06 -15.27
C GLU A 12 -8.27 -9.61 -14.71
N PRO A 13 -9.14 -10.57 -14.34
CA PRO A 13 -10.44 -10.24 -13.80
C PRO A 13 -10.25 -9.39 -12.55
N LEU A 14 -10.75 -8.15 -12.62
CA LEU A 14 -10.93 -7.26 -11.48
C LEU A 14 -11.37 -8.09 -10.28
N GLU A 15 -10.53 -8.17 -9.24
CA GLU A 15 -10.88 -8.78 -7.97
C GLU A 15 -12.24 -8.21 -7.57
N ARG A 16 -13.27 -9.05 -7.63
CA ARG A 16 -14.62 -8.64 -7.28
C ARG A 16 -14.56 -8.08 -5.86
N PRO A 17 -15.22 -6.94 -5.58
CA PRO A 17 -15.37 -6.47 -4.22
C PRO A 17 -15.93 -7.61 -3.38
N ARG A 18 -15.25 -7.92 -2.26
CA ARG A 18 -15.66 -8.96 -1.30
C ARG A 18 -17.16 -8.85 -1.07
N SER A 19 -17.90 -9.88 -1.46
CA SER A 19 -19.35 -9.91 -1.39
C SER A 19 -19.85 -9.54 0.02
N PRO A 20 -20.88 -8.69 0.16
CA PRO A 20 -21.45 -8.29 1.45
C PRO A 20 -22.03 -9.46 2.26
N LEU A 21 -22.22 -10.63 1.64
CA LEU A 21 -22.71 -11.86 2.27
C LEU A 21 -21.85 -12.39 3.43
N ARG A 22 -20.55 -12.03 3.53
CA ARG A 22 -19.72 -12.49 4.65
C ARG A 22 -19.92 -11.68 5.93
N ALA A 23 -20.40 -10.44 5.83
CA ALA A 23 -20.66 -9.61 7.00
C ALA A 23 -21.96 -10.02 7.74
N GLU A 24 -22.87 -10.71 7.05
CA GLU A 24 -24.11 -11.23 7.65
C GLU A 24 -23.83 -12.47 8.53
N ASP A 25 -22.90 -13.33 8.11
CA ASP A 25 -22.48 -14.53 8.83
C ASP A 25 -21.88 -14.19 10.22
N ASP A 26 -21.04 -13.15 10.29
CA ASP A 26 -20.45 -12.68 11.54
C ASP A 26 -21.49 -12.02 12.49
N ALA A 27 -22.58 -11.46 11.92
CA ALA A 27 -23.68 -10.88 12.68
C ALA A 27 -24.66 -11.93 13.23
N GLU A 28 -24.85 -13.06 12.53
CA GLU A 28 -25.67 -14.18 12.99
C GLU A 28 -25.02 -14.92 14.17
N VAL A 29 -23.71 -15.19 14.11
CA VAL A 29 -22.96 -15.83 15.21
C VAL A 29 -23.03 -15.01 16.51
N GLY A 30 -23.06 -13.68 16.40
CA GLY A 30 -23.21 -12.78 17.54
C GLY A 30 -24.61 -12.78 18.17
N ARG A 31 -25.67 -12.89 17.35
CA ARG A 31 -27.07 -12.99 17.84
C ARG A 31 -27.32 -14.32 18.55
N ASP A 32 -26.77 -15.41 18.03
CA ASP A 32 -26.89 -16.74 18.61
C ASP A 32 -26.20 -16.85 19.97
N GLY A 33 -25.03 -16.22 20.12
CA GLY A 33 -24.32 -16.14 21.41
C GLY A 33 -25.10 -15.34 22.46
N ALA A 34 -25.73 -14.23 22.06
CA ALA A 34 -26.56 -13.41 22.93
C ALA A 34 -27.86 -14.12 23.33
N ALA A 35 -28.50 -14.83 22.39
CA ALA A 35 -29.70 -15.61 22.64
C ALA A 35 -29.43 -16.78 23.60
N ARG A 36 -28.31 -17.51 23.43
CA ARG A 36 -27.89 -18.58 24.37
C ARG A 36 -27.54 -18.04 25.75
N GLY A 37 -26.91 -16.86 25.83
CA GLY A 37 -26.63 -16.19 27.11
C GLY A 37 -27.91 -15.76 27.84
N LEU A 38 -28.91 -15.29 27.09
CA LEU A 38 -30.24 -14.94 27.61
C LEU A 38 -31.01 -16.19 28.06
N GLU A 39 -30.97 -17.28 27.30
CA GLU A 39 -31.58 -18.56 27.71
C GLU A 39 -30.92 -19.13 28.97
N ALA A 40 -29.60 -19.03 29.10
CA ALA A 40 -28.89 -19.42 30.31
C ALA A 40 -29.28 -18.54 31.51
N ALA A 41 -29.51 -17.24 31.29
CA ALA A 41 -30.00 -16.31 32.32
C ALA A 41 -31.48 -16.55 32.69
N LEU A 42 -32.32 -16.96 31.74
CA LEU A 42 -33.74 -17.29 31.96
C LEU A 42 -33.93 -18.66 32.66
N ARG A 43 -32.93 -19.55 32.64
CA ARG A 43 -32.96 -20.81 33.39
C ARG A 43 -32.76 -20.67 34.90
N LEU A 44 -32.48 -19.46 35.40
CA LEU A 44 -32.39 -19.18 36.84
C LEU A 44 -33.74 -19.31 37.59
N ASP A 45 -34.87 -19.41 36.90
CA ASP A 45 -36.18 -19.68 37.53
C ASP A 45 -36.30 -21.09 38.15
N SER A 46 -35.35 -21.99 37.86
CA SER A 46 -35.35 -23.37 38.40
C SER A 46 -34.41 -23.57 39.59
N VAL A 47 -33.71 -22.52 40.04
CA VAL A 47 -32.85 -22.58 41.23
C VAL A 47 -33.70 -22.25 42.46
N PRO A 48 -33.76 -23.09 43.51
CA PRO A 48 -34.44 -22.75 44.74
C PRO A 48 -33.66 -21.62 45.43
N LEU A 49 -33.97 -20.37 45.07
CA LEU A 49 -33.47 -19.16 45.71
C LEU A 49 -34.20 -18.97 47.05
N GLY A 50 -33.97 -19.90 47.98
CA GLY A 50 -34.39 -19.77 49.37
C GLY A 50 -33.66 -18.61 50.03
N GLY A 51 -34.28 -17.42 50.01
CA GLY A 51 -33.90 -16.29 50.88
C GLY A 51 -33.31 -15.05 50.22
N LEU A 52 -33.36 -14.86 48.89
CA LEU A 52 -32.95 -13.57 48.29
C LEU A 52 -34.09 -12.55 48.33
N THR A 53 -33.91 -11.45 49.06
CA THR A 53 -34.85 -10.32 49.03
C THR A 53 -34.88 -9.69 47.64
N ARG A 54 -36.07 -9.26 47.16
CA ARG A 54 -36.28 -8.60 45.84
C ARG A 54 -35.23 -7.53 45.51
N ARG A 55 -34.68 -6.88 46.54
CA ARG A 55 -33.66 -5.83 46.44
C ARG A 55 -32.32 -6.34 45.93
N HIS A 56 -31.90 -7.55 46.30
CA HIS A 56 -30.66 -8.16 45.81
C HIS A 56 -30.78 -8.58 44.35
N VAL A 57 -31.93 -9.11 43.95
CA VAL A 57 -32.20 -9.48 42.55
C VAL A 57 -32.15 -8.26 41.63
N ALA A 58 -32.78 -7.15 42.03
CA ALA A 58 -32.72 -5.89 41.28
C ALA A 58 -31.29 -5.36 41.14
N TRP A 59 -30.46 -5.52 42.17
CA TRP A 59 -29.06 -5.11 42.14
C TRP A 59 -28.23 -5.95 41.18
N ILE A 60 -28.37 -7.29 41.22
CA ILE A 60 -27.70 -8.20 40.30
C ILE A 60 -28.07 -7.88 38.86
N LEU A 61 -29.36 -7.68 38.57
CA LEU A 61 -29.82 -7.33 37.23
C LEU A 61 -29.21 -6.00 36.76
N GLY A 62 -29.15 -5.00 37.64
CA GLY A 62 -28.51 -3.71 37.34
C GLY A 62 -27.02 -3.84 37.00
N VAL A 63 -26.29 -4.68 37.73
CA VAL A 63 -24.86 -4.95 37.46
C VAL A 63 -24.68 -5.66 36.12
N VAL A 64 -25.53 -6.64 35.81
CA VAL A 64 -25.48 -7.36 34.53
C VAL A 64 -25.75 -6.41 33.36
N LEU A 65 -26.76 -5.54 33.48
CA LEU A 65 -27.08 -4.51 32.49
C LEU A 65 -25.90 -3.54 32.29
N ALA A 66 -25.31 -3.05 33.38
CA ALA A 66 -24.15 -2.17 33.31
C ALA A 66 -22.96 -2.86 32.62
N ALA A 67 -22.69 -4.12 32.96
CA ALA A 67 -21.64 -4.91 32.33
C ALA A 67 -21.89 -5.12 30.83
N MET A 68 -23.13 -5.44 30.41
CA MET A 68 -23.49 -5.53 29.00
C MET A 68 -23.29 -4.21 28.26
N LEU A 69 -23.64 -3.09 28.89
CA LEU A 69 -23.50 -1.78 28.29
C LEU A 69 -22.02 -1.43 28.06
N VAL A 70 -21.17 -1.63 29.07
CA VAL A 70 -19.71 -1.45 28.94
C VAL A 70 -19.14 -2.31 27.81
N LEU A 71 -19.55 -3.57 27.71
CA LEU A 71 -19.09 -4.47 26.65
C LEU A 71 -19.55 -4.00 25.25
N ALA A 72 -20.78 -3.53 25.13
CA ALA A 72 -21.31 -2.98 23.87
C ALA A 72 -20.56 -1.70 23.45
N PHE A 73 -20.30 -0.80 24.40
CA PHE A 73 -19.50 0.41 24.14
C PHE A 73 -18.07 0.07 23.75
N ALA A 74 -17.42 -0.88 24.42
CA ALA A 74 -16.07 -1.32 24.04
C ALA A 74 -16.03 -1.85 22.60
N ARG A 75 -17.03 -2.65 22.19
CA ARG A 75 -17.17 -3.12 20.79
C ARG A 75 -17.41 -1.97 19.82
N ALA A 76 -18.28 -1.02 20.16
CA ALA A 76 -18.57 0.14 19.31
C ALA A 76 -17.33 1.01 19.08
N ILE A 77 -16.54 1.25 20.14
CA ILE A 77 -15.29 1.99 20.06
C ILE A 77 -14.29 1.25 19.18
N ALA A 78 -14.09 -0.06 19.39
CA ALA A 78 -13.19 -0.87 18.56
C ALA A 78 -13.59 -0.85 17.07
N ALA A 79 -14.88 -0.98 16.76
CA ALA A 79 -15.39 -0.89 15.40
C ALA A 79 -15.17 0.50 14.78
N SER A 80 -15.37 1.58 15.55
CA SER A 80 -15.13 2.95 15.08
C SER A 80 -13.65 3.22 14.77
N THR A 81 -12.74 2.72 15.62
CA THR A 81 -11.30 2.84 15.41
C THR A 81 -10.88 2.06 14.18
N ALA A 82 -11.38 0.84 13.99
CA ALA A 82 -11.09 0.02 12.82
C ALA A 82 -11.57 0.68 11.50
N ALA A 83 -12.75 1.31 11.51
CA ALA A 83 -13.26 2.05 10.36
C ALA A 83 -12.39 3.29 10.04
N MET A 84 -11.91 3.99 11.08
CA MET A 84 -11.07 5.17 10.91
C MET A 84 -9.67 4.80 10.39
N THR A 85 -9.04 3.75 10.94
CA THR A 85 -7.74 3.28 10.46
C THR A 85 -7.81 2.78 9.01
N GLN A 86 -8.91 2.10 8.64
CA GLN A 86 -9.13 1.67 7.26
C GLN A 86 -9.28 2.87 6.31
N ALA A 87 -10.03 3.90 6.72
CA ALA A 87 -10.18 5.12 5.92
C ALA A 87 -8.84 5.85 5.74
N ASP A 88 -8.03 5.94 6.79
CA ASP A 88 -6.70 6.56 6.72
C ASP A 88 -5.73 5.76 5.85
N ALA A 89 -5.72 4.43 5.96
CA ALA A 89 -4.93 3.56 5.09
C ALA A 89 -5.29 3.74 3.60
N LEU A 90 -6.60 3.84 3.28
CA LEU A 90 -7.05 4.08 1.91
C LEU A 90 -6.65 5.48 1.41
N ARG A 91 -6.67 6.51 2.27
CA ARG A 91 -6.22 7.86 1.91
C ARG A 91 -4.73 7.88 1.62
N GLN A 92 -3.93 7.21 2.45
CA GLN A 92 -2.49 7.12 2.27
C GLN A 92 -2.14 6.38 0.97
N SER A 93 -2.75 5.21 0.73
CA SER A 93 -2.54 4.45 -0.50
C SER A 93 -2.93 5.26 -1.75
N ASN A 94 -4.03 6.01 -1.70
CA ASN A 94 -4.40 6.90 -2.80
C ASN A 94 -3.39 8.04 -3.02
N ALA A 95 -2.81 8.60 -1.95
CA ALA A 95 -1.79 9.63 -2.06
C ALA A 95 -0.51 9.09 -2.71
N GLU A 96 -0.06 7.91 -2.31
CA GLU A 96 1.09 7.20 -2.88
C GLU A 96 0.87 6.91 -4.37
N LEU A 97 -0.29 6.34 -4.74
CA LEU A 97 -0.64 6.07 -6.13
C LEU A 97 -0.68 7.34 -6.99
N ARG A 98 -1.17 8.47 -6.45
CA ARG A 98 -1.18 9.74 -7.17
C ARG A 98 0.22 10.29 -7.38
N ALA A 99 1.09 10.17 -6.38
CA ALA A 99 2.49 10.56 -6.49
C ALA A 99 3.19 9.72 -7.57
N GLU A 100 2.95 8.41 -7.58
CA GLU A 100 3.52 7.49 -8.55
C GLU A 100 3.04 7.78 -9.98
N VAL A 101 1.73 7.98 -10.17
CA VAL A 101 1.17 8.39 -11.47
C VAL A 101 1.75 9.74 -11.92
N GLY A 102 1.96 10.68 -10.99
CA GLY A 102 2.62 11.96 -11.28
C GLY A 102 4.05 11.77 -11.79
N ARG A 103 4.83 10.94 -11.08
CA ARG A 103 6.21 10.58 -11.45
C ARG A 103 6.27 9.93 -12.83
N LEU A 104 5.46 8.90 -13.06
CA LEU A 104 5.42 8.18 -14.34
C LEU A 104 4.97 9.07 -15.50
N ARG A 105 4.06 10.02 -15.26
CA ARG A 105 3.67 10.99 -16.29
C ARG A 105 4.82 11.92 -16.65
N ALA A 106 5.52 12.46 -15.65
CA ALA A 106 6.68 13.32 -15.89
C ALA A 106 7.80 12.57 -16.62
N GLU A 107 8.05 11.31 -16.26
CA GLU A 107 9.02 10.46 -16.95
C GLU A 107 8.59 10.17 -18.39
N LYS A 108 7.32 9.82 -18.62
CA LYS A 108 6.80 9.62 -19.98
C LYS A 108 6.94 10.87 -20.83
N GLU A 109 6.67 12.05 -20.26
CA GLU A 109 6.84 13.33 -20.94
C GLU A 109 8.32 13.58 -21.28
N LEU A 110 9.24 13.31 -20.35
CA LEU A 110 10.67 13.43 -20.57
C LEU A 110 11.16 12.49 -21.67
N ILE A 111 10.81 11.20 -21.61
CA ILE A 111 11.21 10.19 -22.59
C ILE A 111 10.61 10.50 -23.98
N GLY A 112 9.36 10.96 -24.00
CA GLY A 112 8.68 11.38 -25.21
C GLY A 112 9.20 12.71 -25.78
N SER A 113 10.01 13.45 -25.04
CA SER A 113 10.51 14.74 -25.49
C SER A 113 11.42 14.60 -26.72
N PRO A 114 11.34 15.52 -27.70
CA PRO A 114 12.21 15.48 -28.88
C PRO A 114 13.71 15.53 -28.54
N GLN A 115 14.07 16.16 -27.42
CA GLN A 115 15.46 16.22 -26.95
C GLN A 115 15.94 14.85 -26.47
N PHE A 116 15.14 14.16 -25.67
CA PHE A 116 15.47 12.82 -25.21
C PHE A 116 15.59 11.84 -26.38
N VAL A 117 14.63 11.86 -27.31
CA VAL A 117 14.66 11.02 -28.52
C VAL A 117 15.91 11.28 -29.36
N ARG A 118 16.33 12.54 -29.50
CA ARG A 118 17.58 12.89 -30.19
C ARG A 118 18.81 12.33 -29.47
N ILE A 119 18.88 12.44 -28.15
CA ILE A 119 20.00 11.91 -27.37
C ILE A 119 20.05 10.39 -27.47
N ALA A 120 18.91 9.72 -27.28
CA ALA A 120 18.79 8.27 -27.40
C ALA A 120 19.15 7.79 -28.81
N GLY A 121 18.67 8.49 -29.86
CA GLY A 121 18.96 8.18 -31.25
C GLY A 121 20.46 8.23 -31.59
N ARG A 122 21.23 9.12 -30.97
CA ARG A 122 22.70 9.20 -31.17
C ARG A 122 23.42 7.93 -30.74
N ALA A 123 22.96 7.26 -29.69
CA ALA A 123 23.52 5.98 -29.26
C ALA A 123 23.35 4.87 -30.31
N TYR A 124 22.36 5.01 -31.20
CA TYR A 124 22.08 4.09 -32.30
C TYR A 124 22.54 4.62 -33.67
N GLY A 125 23.35 5.69 -33.70
CA GLY A 125 23.86 6.26 -34.96
C GLY A 125 22.90 7.16 -35.72
N TYR A 126 21.73 7.50 -35.16
CA TYR A 126 20.80 8.48 -35.73
C TYR A 126 21.14 9.94 -35.36
N GLY A 127 22.44 10.22 -35.17
CA GLY A 127 22.96 11.58 -34.94
C GLY A 127 22.96 12.42 -36.22
N ARG A 128 23.46 13.66 -36.14
CA ARG A 128 23.67 14.47 -37.35
C ARG A 128 24.84 13.93 -38.16
N VAL A 129 24.84 14.18 -39.48
CA VAL A 129 25.93 13.75 -40.38
C VAL A 129 27.28 14.37 -40.00
N ASP A 130 27.28 15.55 -39.39
CA ASP A 130 28.46 16.28 -38.89
C ASP A 130 28.79 15.98 -37.41
N GLU A 131 28.06 15.06 -36.77
CA GLU A 131 28.22 14.75 -35.36
C GLU A 131 29.32 13.71 -35.15
N GLN A 132 30.37 14.07 -34.41
CA GLN A 132 31.46 13.17 -34.07
C GLN A 132 31.15 12.49 -32.72
N PRO A 133 31.11 11.14 -32.66
CA PRO A 133 30.86 10.44 -31.41
C PRO A 133 31.98 10.73 -30.41
N PHE A 134 31.62 10.89 -29.14
CA PHE A 134 32.61 10.97 -28.08
C PHE A 134 33.39 9.66 -28.02
N SER A 135 34.69 9.73 -28.26
CA SER A 135 35.64 8.64 -28.06
C SER A 135 36.74 9.09 -27.12
N LEU A 136 37.22 8.17 -26.30
CA LEU A 136 38.39 8.42 -25.47
C LEU A 136 39.64 8.47 -26.36
N SER A 137 40.57 9.37 -26.03
CA SER A 137 41.87 9.45 -26.70
C SER A 137 42.61 8.10 -26.59
N PRO A 138 43.38 7.69 -27.60
CA PRO A 138 44.24 6.52 -27.50
C PRO A 138 45.14 6.60 -26.26
N GLY A 139 45.03 5.62 -25.36
CA GLY A 139 45.79 5.58 -24.10
C GLY A 139 45.12 6.23 -22.89
N ALA A 140 43.87 6.69 -23.01
CA ALA A 140 43.10 7.12 -21.85
C ALA A 140 42.87 5.95 -20.86
N PRO A 141 42.90 6.19 -19.54
CA PRO A 141 42.60 5.17 -18.55
C PRO A 141 41.16 4.65 -18.72
N SER A 142 40.96 3.34 -18.50
CA SER A 142 39.61 2.77 -18.52
C SER A 142 38.74 3.43 -17.45
N PRO A 143 37.50 3.83 -17.78
CA PRO A 143 36.57 4.32 -16.78
C PRO A 143 36.28 3.22 -15.75
N ALA A 144 36.07 3.63 -14.49
CA ALA A 144 35.62 2.71 -13.46
C ALA A 144 34.27 2.08 -13.88
N PRO A 145 34.04 0.79 -13.56
CA PRO A 145 32.78 0.14 -13.86
C PRO A 145 31.63 0.91 -13.20
N VAL A 146 30.64 1.28 -14.00
CA VAL A 146 29.41 1.90 -13.51
C VAL A 146 28.62 0.81 -12.77
N GLY A 147 28.38 1.01 -11.47
CA GLY A 147 27.51 0.15 -10.69
C GLY A 147 26.09 0.09 -11.28
N ASP A 148 25.28 -0.85 -10.81
CA ASP A 148 23.91 -1.12 -11.25
C ASP A 148 22.90 -0.01 -10.88
N GLY A 149 23.30 1.26 -10.86
CA GLY A 149 22.43 2.43 -10.82
C GLY A 149 21.44 2.53 -9.66
N GLY A 150 21.48 1.59 -8.70
CA GLY A 150 20.49 1.39 -7.65
C GLY A 150 21.07 1.49 -6.24
N GLY A 151 22.21 2.16 -6.07
CA GLY A 151 22.83 2.35 -4.77
C GLY A 151 22.28 3.57 -4.05
N ASP A 152 21.68 3.35 -2.88
CA ASP A 152 21.72 4.33 -1.79
C ASP A 152 23.14 4.88 -1.73
N GLY A 153 23.28 6.20 -1.93
CA GLY A 153 24.56 6.87 -2.05
C GLY A 153 25.32 6.81 -0.74
N ASP A 154 26.08 5.75 -0.53
CA ASP A 154 27.02 5.64 0.57
C ASP A 154 28.46 5.80 0.03
N GLY A 155 29.06 6.96 0.35
CA GLY A 155 30.50 7.03 0.55
C GLY A 155 31.43 7.43 -0.62
N ALA A 156 31.02 8.31 -1.53
CA ALA A 156 32.01 9.09 -2.30
C ALA A 156 31.89 10.58 -1.92
N ASP A 157 32.84 11.09 -1.12
CA ASP A 157 32.96 12.51 -0.73
C ASP A 157 33.15 13.47 -1.93
N ALA A 158 33.21 12.95 -3.15
CA ALA A 158 33.25 13.72 -4.39
C ALA A 158 31.93 13.55 -5.15
N SER A 159 31.33 14.66 -5.54
CA SER A 159 30.20 14.67 -6.47
C SER A 159 30.54 13.82 -7.70
N PRO A 160 29.62 13.01 -8.24
CA PRO A 160 29.83 12.29 -9.50
C PRO A 160 30.30 13.21 -10.64
N LEU A 161 29.92 14.49 -10.60
CA LEU A 161 30.39 15.52 -11.53
C LEU A 161 31.89 15.81 -11.36
N ASP A 162 32.40 15.87 -10.13
CA ASP A 162 33.81 16.15 -9.85
C ASP A 162 34.70 14.98 -10.29
N ALA A 163 34.23 13.74 -10.10
CA ALA A 163 34.90 12.55 -10.62
C ALA A 163 34.96 12.56 -12.16
N TRP A 164 33.86 12.97 -12.82
CA TRP A 164 33.82 13.13 -14.27
C TRP A 164 34.73 14.24 -14.79
N ILE A 165 34.79 15.38 -14.10
CA ILE A 165 35.68 16.49 -14.46
C ILE A 165 37.15 16.08 -14.29
N ALA A 166 37.49 15.36 -13.22
CA ALA A 166 38.85 14.86 -13.02
C ALA A 166 39.30 13.92 -14.16
N LEU A 167 38.41 13.01 -14.59
CA LEU A 167 38.67 12.11 -15.72
C LEU A 167 38.87 12.87 -17.04
N LEU A 168 38.04 13.89 -17.30
CA LEU A 168 38.06 14.64 -18.56
C LEU A 168 39.23 15.63 -18.66
N VAL A 169 39.62 16.24 -17.54
CA VAL A 169 40.64 17.29 -17.51
C VAL A 169 42.05 16.74 -17.26
N GLY A 170 42.17 15.47 -16.83
CA GLY A 170 43.44 14.82 -16.59
C GLY A 170 44.19 15.45 -15.42
N LYS A 171 43.91 14.97 -14.21
CA LYS A 171 44.77 15.21 -13.04
C LYS A 171 45.32 13.89 -12.53
#